data_AF-A0A920R2D5-F1
#
_entry.id   AF-A0A920R2D5-F1
#
_cell.length_a   1.000
_cell.length_b   1.000
_cell.length_c   1.000
_cell.angle_alpha   90.00
_cell.angle_beta   90.00
_cell.angle_gamma   90.00
#
_symmetry.space_group_name_H-M   'P 1'
#
loop_
_entity.id
_entity.type
_entity.pdbx_description
1 polymer ?
#
loop_
_entity_poly.entity_id
_entity_poly.type
_entity_poly.pdbx_seq_one_letter_code
_entity_poly.pdbx_strand_id
1 'polypeptide(L)'
;MIKIFGKRRDQATAEARRIAMYMLREDAHLPSTRIGQAIGGKDHSTVLYAHKRFEQLMEIDNSKRDHLAAIRNILTRSRRVPT
;
A
#
# COMPACT_ATOMS: atom_id res chain seq x y z
N MET A 1 -17.27 3.99 1.05
CA MET A 1 -16.27 3.21 0.28
C MET A 1 -14.99 4.02 0.09
N ILE A 2 -13.84 3.52 0.55
CA ILE A 2 -12.52 4.15 0.33
C ILE A 2 -12.07 3.79 -1.09
N LYS A 3 -11.79 4.78 -1.95
CA LYS A 3 -11.34 4.56 -3.34
C LYS A 3 -9.86 4.93 -3.48
N ILE A 4 -8.99 3.92 -3.45
CA ILE A 4 -7.54 4.09 -3.63
C ILE A 4 -7.16 4.59 -5.03
N PHE A 5 -7.99 4.31 -6.04
CA PHE A 5 -7.78 4.76 -7.43
C PHE A 5 -8.29 6.19 -7.71
N GLY A 6 -9.02 6.80 -6.76
CA GLY A 6 -9.61 8.13 -6.94
C GLY A 6 -8.67 9.29 -6.62
N LYS A 7 -9.14 10.52 -6.82
CA LYS A 7 -8.40 11.75 -6.47
C LYS A 7 -8.55 12.19 -5.00
N ARG A 8 -9.36 11.49 -4.19
CA ARG A 8 -9.65 11.84 -2.78
C ARG A 8 -8.37 11.91 -1.92
N ARG A 9 -8.20 12.98 -1.13
CA ARG A 9 -6.95 13.26 -0.39
C ARG A 9 -7.08 13.22 1.13
N ASP A 10 -8.19 12.74 1.66
CA ASP A 10 -8.35 12.50 3.10
C ASP A 10 -7.28 11.53 3.62
N GLN A 11 -6.95 11.70 4.90
CA GLN A 11 -5.89 10.94 5.58
C GLN A 11 -6.08 9.43 5.43
N ALA A 12 -7.30 8.92 5.64
CA ALA A 12 -7.59 7.50 5.54
C ALA A 12 -7.32 6.95 4.13
N THR A 13 -7.74 7.66 3.07
CA THR A 13 -7.46 7.20 1.69
C THR A 13 -5.98 7.34 1.33
N ALA A 14 -5.33 8.41 1.77
CA ALA A 14 -3.90 8.60 1.53
C ALA A 14 -3.08 7.49 2.20
N GLU A 15 -3.43 7.12 3.42
CA GLU A 15 -2.80 6.05 4.17
C GLU A 15 -3.03 4.69 3.51
N ALA A 16 -4.27 4.36 3.15
CA ALA A 16 -4.60 3.12 2.44
C ALA A 16 -3.81 2.98 1.13
N ARG A 17 -3.61 4.08 0.39
CA ARG A 17 -2.77 4.07 -0.82
C ARG A 17 -1.31 3.81 -0.54
N ARG A 18 -0.75 4.43 0.52
CA ARG A 18 0.66 4.21 0.90
C ARG A 18 0.91 2.75 1.25
N ILE A 19 0.03 2.16 2.05
CA ILE A 19 0.07 0.74 2.42
C ILE A 19 0.02 -0.13 1.16
N ALA A 20 -0.95 0.11 0.27
CA ALA A 20 -1.08 -0.66 -0.98
C ALA A 20 0.17 -0.54 -1.88
N MET A 21 0.70 0.67 -2.06
CA MET A 21 1.93 0.91 -2.85
C MET A 21 3.14 0.22 -2.24
N TYR A 22 3.26 0.26 -0.91
CA TYR A 22 4.35 -0.40 -0.19
C TYR A 22 4.29 -1.92 -0.40
N MET A 23 3.13 -2.54 -0.18
CA MET A 23 2.95 -3.99 -0.35
C MET A 23 3.18 -4.45 -1.79
N LEU A 24 2.69 -3.71 -2.79
CA LEU A 24 2.93 -4.07 -4.19
C LEU A 24 4.42 -4.02 -4.57
N ARG A 25 5.21 -3.20 -3.86
CA ARG A 25 6.65 -3.12 -4.08
C ARG A 25 7.41 -4.18 -3.30
N GLU A 26 7.14 -4.35 -2.01
CA GLU A 26 7.88 -5.28 -1.14
C GLU A 26 7.43 -6.73 -1.30
N ASP A 27 6.12 -6.97 -1.37
CA ASP A 27 5.59 -8.33 -1.40
C ASP A 27 5.47 -8.85 -2.84
N ALA A 28 5.13 -7.98 -3.80
CA ALA A 28 4.92 -8.34 -5.21
C ALA A 28 6.04 -7.90 -6.16
N HIS A 29 7.09 -7.20 -5.67
CA HIS A 29 8.28 -6.81 -6.44
C HIS A 29 7.97 -6.06 -7.74
N LEU A 30 6.87 -5.30 -7.78
CA LEU A 30 6.46 -4.57 -8.98
C LEU A 30 7.25 -3.27 -9.15
N PRO A 31 7.58 -2.88 -10.39
CA PRO A 31 8.18 -1.58 -10.67
C PRO A 31 7.26 -0.42 -10.28
N SER A 32 7.83 0.69 -9.77
CA SER A 32 7.09 1.89 -9.37
C SER A 32 6.18 2.46 -10.46
N THR A 33 6.58 2.35 -11.73
CA THR A 33 5.78 2.77 -12.90
C THR A 33 4.51 1.94 -13.03
N ARG A 34 4.61 0.61 -12.92
CA ARG A 34 3.44 -0.29 -12.97
C ARG A 34 2.53 -0.13 -11.76
N ILE A 35 3.09 0.07 -10.57
CA ILE A 35 2.32 0.34 -9.36
C ILE A 35 1.52 1.65 -9.52
N GLY A 36 2.15 2.70 -10.05
CA GLY A 36 1.52 3.98 -10.30
C GLY A 36 0.33 3.88 -11.26
N GLN A 37 0.53 3.17 -12.38
CA GLN A 37 -0.54 2.86 -13.33
C GLN A 37 -1.69 2.10 -12.67
N ALA A 38 -1.38 1.05 -11.91
CA ALA A 38 -2.38 0.25 -11.21
C ALA A 38 -3.19 1.10 -10.20
N ILE A 39 -2.56 2.03 -9.48
CA ILE A 39 -3.22 2.87 -8.46
C ILE A 39 -3.69 4.22 -9.05
N GLY A 40 -4.44 4.14 -10.16
CA GLY A 40 -5.15 5.27 -10.74
C GLY A 40 -4.25 6.23 -11.52
N GLY A 41 -3.26 5.71 -12.24
CA GLY A 41 -2.41 6.49 -13.15
C GLY A 41 -1.49 7.49 -12.43
N LYS A 42 -0.99 7.14 -11.25
CA LYS A 42 -0.06 7.99 -10.49
C LYS A 42 1.35 7.91 -11.06
N ASP A 43 2.08 9.02 -10.94
CA ASP A 43 3.48 9.07 -11.34
C ASP A 43 4.35 8.16 -10.45
N HIS A 44 5.40 7.58 -11.05
CA HIS A 44 6.33 6.69 -10.36
C HIS A 44 7.02 7.35 -9.15
N SER A 45 7.27 8.66 -9.19
CA SER A 45 7.81 9.43 -8.06
C SER A 45 6.84 9.49 -6.89
N THR A 46 5.53 9.49 -7.16
CA THR A 46 4.50 9.41 -6.12
C THR A 46 4.55 8.07 -5.39
N VAL A 47 4.81 6.98 -6.12
CA VAL A 47 4.97 5.65 -5.54
C VAL A 47 6.22 5.58 -4.68
N LEU A 48 7.34 6.11 -5.17
CA LEU A 48 8.60 6.21 -4.41
C LEU A 48 8.41 7.00 -3.11
N TYR A 49 7.77 8.17 -3.20
CA TYR A 49 7.45 8.99 -2.03
C TYR A 49 6.55 8.26 -1.05
N ALA A 50 5.50 7.59 -1.53
CA ALA A 50 4.56 6.86 -0.69
C ALA A 50 5.23 5.69 0.05
N HIS A 51 6.09 4.95 -0.64
CA HIS A 51 6.88 3.85 -0.08
C HIS A 51 7.81 4.35 1.02
N LYS A 52 8.68 5.32 0.72
CA LYS A 52 9.62 5.91 1.70
C LYS A 52 8.89 6.52 2.89
N ARG A 53 7.76 7.21 2.66
CA ARG A 53 6.97 7.81 3.74
C ARG A 53 6.37 6.75 4.65
N PHE A 54 5.91 5.63 4.10
CA PHE A 54 5.35 4.55 4.91
C PHE A 54 6.43 3.82 5.71
N GLU A 55 7.59 3.60 5.11
CA GLU A 55 8.77 3.03 5.79
C GLU A 55 9.16 3.86 7.03
N GLN A 56 9.32 5.18 6.87
CA GLN A 56 9.58 6.09 7.99
C GLN A 56 8.50 6.03 9.08
N LEU A 57 7.23 5.93 8.69
CA LEU A 57 6.13 5.85 9.65
C LEU A 57 6.18 4.54 10.45
N MET A 58 6.61 3.44 9.84
CA MET A 58 6.79 2.17 10.55
C MET A 58 7.99 2.19 11.50
N GLU A 59 9.01 2.99 11.23
CA GLU A 59 10.15 3.18 12.15
C GLU A 59 9.73 3.90 13.43
N ILE A 60 8.81 4.86 13.30
CA ILE A 60 8.41 5.75 14.39
C ILE A 60 7.21 5.19 15.17
N ASP A 61 6.28 4.51 14.49
CA ASP A 61 5.03 4.04 15.07
C ASP A 61 4.83 2.53 14.84
N ASN A 62 4.96 1.77 15.92
CA ASN A 62 4.77 0.31 15.92
C ASN A 62 3.35 -0.09 15.51
N SER A 63 2.33 0.75 15.76
CA SER A 63 0.95 0.48 15.34
C SER A 63 0.84 0.31 13.82
N LYS A 64 1.69 1.00 13.04
CA LYS A 64 1.73 0.84 11.57
C LYS A 64 2.25 -0.52 11.15
N ARG A 65 3.24 -1.07 11.86
CA ARG A 65 3.75 -2.43 11.62
C ARG A 65 2.68 -3.47 11.95
N ASP A 66 2.00 -3.32 13.08
CA ASP A 66 0.93 -4.22 13.49
C ASP A 66 -0.24 -4.21 12.48
N HIS A 67 -0.61 -3.01 12.02
CA HIS A 67 -1.64 -2.84 11.00
C HIS A 67 -1.25 -3.51 9.67
N LEU A 68 0.00 -3.34 9.23
CA LEU A 68 0.52 -4.01 8.03
C LEU A 68 0.51 -5.53 8.18
N ALA A 69 0.95 -6.04 9.34
CA ALA A 69 0.94 -7.46 9.64
C ALA A 69 -0.48 -8.05 9.65
N ALA A 70 -1.45 -7.33 10.21
CA ALA A 70 -2.85 -7.71 10.19
C ALA A 70 -3.39 -7.81 8.75
N ILE A 71 -3.11 -6.83 7.90
CA ILE A 71 -3.52 -6.86 6.49
C ILE A 71 -2.87 -8.06 5.76
N ARG A 72 -1.57 -8.29 5.93
CA ARG A 72 -0.87 -9.43 5.33
C ARG A 72 -1.46 -10.77 5.76
N ASN A 73 -1.81 -10.90 7.04
CA ASN A 73 -2.48 -12.10 7.56
C ASN A 73 -3.85 -12.32 6.91
N ILE A 74 -4.65 -11.27 6.74
CA ILE A 74 -5.95 -11.36 6.06
C ILE A 74 -5.75 -11.79 4.60
N LEU A 75 -4.83 -11.17 3.86
CA LEU A 75 -4.57 -11.53 2.46
C LEU A 75 -4.10 -12.98 2.31
N THR A 76 -3.25 -13.45 3.23
CA THR A 76 -2.76 -14.84 3.23
C THR A 76 -3.89 -15.83 3.49
N ARG A 77 -4.80 -15.52 4.42
CA ARG A 77 -5.98 -16.34 4.69
C ARG A 77 -6.94 -16.36 3.50
N SER A 78 -7.18 -15.22 2.87
CA SER A 78 -8.03 -15.12 1.68
C SER A 78 -7.45 -15.82 0.45
N ARG A 79 -6.13 -16.00 0.38
CA ARG A 79 -5.45 -16.75 -0.69
C ARG A 79 -5.62 -18.26 -0.58
N ARG A 80 -6.08 -18.79 0.56
CA ARG A 80 -6.50 -20.18 0.70
C ARG A 80 -7.88 -20.36 0.08
N VAL A 81 -7.95 -20.30 -1.25
CA VAL A 81 -9.03 -20.97 -1.99
C VAL A 81 -8.55 -22.42 -2.12
N PRO A 82 -9.16 -23.39 -1.41
CA PRO A 82 -8.95 -24.79 -1.76
C PRO A 82 -9.51 -24.98 -3.17
N THR A 83 -8.73 -25.70 -3.97
CA THR A 83 -9.12 -26.17 -5.30
C THR A 83 -10.37 -27.02 -5.22
#